data_AF-A0A4S2EHY0-F1
#
_entry.id   AF-A0A4S2EHY0-F1
#
_cell.length_a   1.000
_cell.length_b   1.000
_cell.length_c   1.000
_cell.angle_alpha   90.00
_cell.angle_beta   90.00
_cell.angle_gamma   90.00
#
_symmetry.space_group_name_H-M   'P 1'
#
loop_
_entity.id
_entity.type
_entity.pdbx_description
1 polymer ?
#
loop_
_entity_poly.entity_id
_entity_poly.type
_entity_poly.pdbx_seq_one_letter_code
_entity_poly.pdbx_strand_id
1 'polypeptide(L)'
;MIYKKLLCSLALVAMFCSCSSDVMDMPSQEANIATKESLIYLDGVPFSQENDMLSFATIEEFQQAVKGMENNRIVMENLGTYVPMQEEVNRLQLEGFTSIYDAYEEALNEADNYYDSESHYAEFKEKYASLYFPEHEDDYSVYLPVSDRNVAKLLNVNGDVMIGNEVINMKDIFTYEKLVELGETMTDDGISTLDYTGDYLNGTPELKNGGDRKLRIRVYTKPGSDGVGEIVVVDVSFRKKGAFGAWYNYKSTTTLGSASGKSWKKDGFSSHDYKFAREYRGGKPLQFIDRMYIEYQGFRGEKVFFNVDI
;
A
#
# COMPACT_ATOMS: atom_id res chain seq x y z
N MET A 1 -84.80 -26.43 11.90
CA MET A 1 -84.93 -27.89 12.08
C MET A 1 -84.66 -28.54 10.72
N ILE A 2 -83.65 -29.41 10.68
CA ILE A 2 -83.36 -30.42 9.64
C ILE A 2 -82.75 -29.92 8.32
N TYR A 3 -81.41 -29.94 8.32
CA TYR A 3 -80.54 -30.24 7.18
C TYR A 3 -80.99 -31.49 6.43
N LYS A 4 -80.78 -31.55 5.10
CA LYS A 4 -80.42 -32.81 4.44
C LYS A 4 -79.85 -32.60 3.02
N LYS A 5 -78.55 -32.93 2.92
CA LYS A 5 -77.91 -33.79 1.89
C LYS A 5 -77.89 -33.24 0.45
N LEU A 6 -76.92 -33.52 -0.43
CA LEU A 6 -76.03 -34.66 -0.66
C LEU A 6 -74.98 -34.11 -1.68
N LEU A 7 -73.68 -34.16 -1.42
CA LEU A 7 -72.74 -35.18 -1.89
C LEU A 7 -72.52 -35.24 -3.43
N CYS A 8 -71.22 -35.14 -3.77
CA CYS A 8 -70.51 -35.87 -4.82
C CYS A 8 -70.53 -35.40 -6.29
N SER A 9 -69.31 -35.06 -6.71
CA SER A 9 -68.49 -35.77 -7.71
C SER A 9 -68.46 -35.29 -9.18
N LEU A 10 -67.21 -35.01 -9.56
CA LEU A 10 -66.49 -35.41 -10.78
C LEU A 10 -66.75 -34.73 -12.13
N ALA A 11 -65.60 -34.34 -12.70
CA ALA A 11 -65.16 -34.51 -14.08
C ALA A 11 -65.41 -33.39 -15.11
N LEU A 12 -64.34 -32.61 -15.32
CA LEU A 12 -63.48 -32.66 -16.53
C LEU A 12 -64.16 -32.43 -17.89
N VAL A 13 -63.95 -31.24 -18.46
CA VAL A 13 -63.71 -31.06 -19.91
C VAL A 13 -62.78 -29.87 -20.12
N ALA A 14 -61.60 -30.14 -20.69
CA ALA A 14 -60.73 -29.15 -21.30
C ALA A 14 -61.28 -28.76 -22.67
N MET A 15 -61.16 -27.50 -23.08
CA MET A 15 -61.03 -27.15 -24.50
C MET A 15 -60.43 -25.74 -24.69
N PHE A 16 -59.78 -25.60 -25.82
CA PHE A 16 -58.65 -24.73 -26.12
C PHE A 16 -59.00 -23.27 -26.45
N CYS A 17 -57.99 -22.43 -26.25
CA CYS A 17 -57.57 -21.23 -27.00
C CYS A 17 -58.58 -20.51 -27.91
N SER A 18 -58.70 -19.19 -27.75
CA SER A 18 -58.26 -18.24 -28.80
C SER A 18 -58.31 -16.80 -28.30
N CYS A 19 -57.29 -16.05 -28.70
CA CYS A 19 -57.09 -14.63 -28.46
C CYS A 19 -58.22 -13.74 -28.98
N SER A 20 -58.54 -12.68 -28.22
CA SER A 20 -58.54 -11.28 -28.69
C SER A 20 -59.18 -10.40 -27.61
N SER A 21 -58.48 -9.37 -27.17
CA SER A 21 -58.89 -7.98 -27.39
C SER A 21 -57.91 -7.01 -26.77
N ASP A 22 -57.66 -5.96 -27.54
CA ASP A 22 -56.84 -4.79 -27.25
C ASP A 22 -57.17 -4.13 -25.92
N VAL A 23 -56.14 -3.65 -25.19
CA VAL A 23 -56.32 -2.63 -24.17
C VAL A 23 -55.17 -1.61 -24.23
N MET A 24 -55.58 -0.43 -24.70
CA MET A 24 -55.20 0.94 -24.37
C MET A 24 -53.82 1.23 -23.76
N ASP A 25 -53.10 2.09 -24.48
CA ASP A 25 -51.92 2.81 -24.05
C ASP A 25 -52.32 3.96 -23.10
N MET A 26 -51.63 4.07 -21.96
CA MET A 26 -51.73 5.19 -21.02
C MET A 26 -50.32 5.49 -20.48
N PRO A 27 -49.85 6.75 -20.50
CA PRO A 27 -48.45 7.05 -20.30
C PRO A 27 -48.09 6.96 -18.81
N SER A 28 -47.24 5.99 -18.46
CA SER A 28 -46.63 5.93 -17.13
C SER A 28 -45.42 6.87 -17.08
N GLN A 29 -45.49 7.79 -16.11
CA GLN A 29 -44.41 8.68 -15.69
C GLN A 29 -43.05 8.00 -15.72
N GLU A 30 -42.08 8.66 -16.36
CA GLU A 30 -40.66 8.37 -16.18
C GLU A 30 -40.31 8.53 -14.70
N ALA A 31 -40.33 7.41 -13.97
CA ALA A 31 -39.51 7.30 -12.79
C ALA A 31 -38.06 7.31 -13.28
N ASN A 32 -37.35 8.41 -13.00
CA ASN A 32 -35.89 8.42 -13.04
C ASN A 32 -35.40 7.27 -12.17
N ILE A 33 -35.01 6.17 -12.81
CA ILE A 33 -34.29 5.09 -12.16
C ILE A 33 -32.87 5.63 -11.97
N ALA A 34 -32.65 6.32 -10.85
CA ALA A 34 -31.32 6.40 -10.28
C ALA A 34 -30.90 4.96 -9.99
N THR A 35 -29.98 4.44 -10.81
CA THR A 35 -29.37 3.14 -10.61
C THR A 35 -28.72 3.14 -9.24
N LYS A 36 -29.37 2.45 -8.31
CA LYS A 36 -28.84 2.20 -6.98
C LYS A 36 -27.58 1.37 -7.16
N GLU A 37 -26.42 2.01 -7.08
CA GLU A 37 -25.15 1.31 -7.08
C GLU A 37 -25.18 0.23 -6.00
N SER A 38 -24.76 -0.98 -6.37
CA SER A 38 -24.64 -2.06 -5.41
C SER A 38 -23.57 -1.68 -4.40
N LEU A 39 -23.97 -1.43 -3.15
CA LEU A 39 -23.02 -1.17 -2.07
C LEU A 39 -22.07 -2.37 -1.91
N ILE A 40 -20.77 -2.08 -1.91
CA ILE A 40 -19.66 -2.99 -1.62
C ILE A 40 -19.26 -2.78 -0.16
N TYR A 41 -18.62 -3.78 0.46
CA TYR A 41 -18.18 -3.69 1.86
C TYR A 41 -16.67 -3.92 1.99
N LEU A 42 -16.00 -3.02 2.71
CA LEU A 42 -14.60 -3.15 3.12
C LEU A 42 -14.55 -3.10 4.66
N ASP A 43 -14.17 -4.20 5.29
CA ASP A 43 -14.21 -4.35 6.76
C ASP A 43 -15.55 -3.93 7.40
N GLY A 44 -16.65 -4.31 6.74
CA GLY A 44 -18.02 -3.98 7.16
C GLY A 44 -18.45 -2.53 6.88
N VAL A 45 -17.61 -1.71 6.27
CA VAL A 45 -17.94 -0.35 5.84
C VAL A 45 -18.57 -0.37 4.45
N PRO A 46 -19.80 0.16 4.28
CA PRO A 46 -20.42 0.28 2.97
C PRO A 46 -19.76 1.39 2.15
N PHE A 47 -19.52 1.13 0.87
CA PHE A 47 -19.11 2.13 -0.11
C PHE A 47 -19.68 1.79 -1.48
N SER A 48 -19.67 2.73 -2.41
CA SER A 48 -20.00 2.51 -3.81
C SER A 48 -18.89 3.00 -4.74
N GLN A 49 -19.05 2.81 -6.05
CA GLN A 49 -18.05 3.16 -7.05
C GLN A 49 -18.74 3.84 -8.22
N GLU A 50 -18.56 5.15 -8.34
CA GLU A 50 -19.07 5.98 -9.43
C GLU A 50 -17.89 6.42 -10.31
N ASN A 51 -17.88 6.04 -11.60
CA ASN A 51 -16.89 6.55 -12.58
C ASN A 51 -15.42 6.47 -12.10
N ASP A 52 -14.95 5.27 -11.70
CA ASP A 52 -13.57 5.06 -11.19
C ASP A 52 -13.28 5.80 -9.86
N MET A 53 -14.31 6.20 -9.11
CA MET A 53 -14.15 6.86 -7.80
C MET A 53 -14.94 6.12 -6.73
N LEU A 54 -14.29 5.82 -5.61
CA LEU A 54 -15.00 5.28 -4.45
C LEU A 54 -15.83 6.37 -3.77
N SER A 55 -17.00 5.99 -3.28
CA SER A 55 -17.94 6.88 -2.60
C SER A 55 -18.32 6.33 -1.23
N PHE A 56 -18.10 7.15 -0.21
CA PHE A 56 -18.42 6.89 1.19
C PHE A 56 -19.48 7.90 1.65
N ALA A 57 -20.42 7.53 2.52
CA ALA A 57 -21.44 8.47 2.94
C ALA A 57 -20.88 9.54 3.90
N THR A 58 -19.84 9.19 4.66
CA THR A 58 -19.23 10.07 5.68
C THR A 58 -17.71 9.91 5.76
N ILE A 59 -17.03 10.90 6.35
CA ILE A 59 -15.59 10.84 6.59
C ILE A 59 -15.24 9.76 7.63
N GLU A 60 -16.12 9.50 8.59
CA GLU A 60 -15.95 8.45 9.59
C GLU A 60 -15.93 7.06 8.95
N GLU A 61 -16.83 6.80 7.98
CA GLU A 61 -16.83 5.56 7.19
C GLU A 61 -15.53 5.42 6.38
N PHE A 62 -15.11 6.47 5.68
CA PHE A 62 -13.85 6.46 4.95
C PHE A 62 -12.66 6.13 5.87
N GLN A 63 -12.57 6.77 7.04
CA GLN A 63 -11.52 6.50 8.02
C GLN A 63 -11.57 5.08 8.57
N GLN A 64 -12.77 4.52 8.75
CA GLN A 64 -12.91 3.12 9.15
C GLN A 64 -12.45 2.17 8.04
N ALA A 65 -12.75 2.47 6.78
CA ALA A 65 -12.27 1.70 5.64
C ALA A 65 -10.74 1.76 5.51
N VAL A 66 -10.13 2.94 5.70
CA VAL A 66 -8.66 3.12 5.77
C VAL A 66 -8.05 2.23 6.86
N LYS A 67 -8.64 2.21 8.06
CA LYS A 67 -8.21 1.32 9.16
C LYS A 67 -8.38 -0.15 8.81
N GLY A 68 -9.46 -0.53 8.13
CA GLY A 68 -9.66 -1.89 7.63
C GLY A 68 -8.60 -2.35 6.62
N MET A 69 -7.88 -1.41 5.99
CA MET A 69 -6.73 -1.72 5.13
C MET A 69 -5.43 -1.98 5.91
N GLU A 70 -5.36 -1.64 7.21
CA GLU A 70 -4.20 -1.91 8.07
C GLU A 70 -4.13 -3.41 8.42
N ASN A 71 -3.18 -4.14 7.83
CA ASN A 71 -2.89 -5.54 8.21
C ASN A 71 -1.43 -5.69 8.66
N ASN A 72 -1.14 -5.17 9.86
CA ASN A 72 0.09 -5.49 10.57
C ASN A 72 -0.19 -6.64 11.55
N ARG A 73 0.25 -7.86 11.23
CA ARG A 73 0.09 -9.00 12.13
C ARG A 73 1.40 -9.32 12.83
N ILE A 74 1.33 -9.41 14.16
CA ILE A 74 2.42 -9.92 15.00
C ILE A 74 2.46 -11.43 14.82
N VAL A 75 3.53 -11.97 14.24
CA VAL A 75 3.69 -13.42 14.08
C VAL A 75 4.46 -13.97 15.26
N MET A 76 3.73 -14.41 16.29
CA MET A 76 4.30 -15.08 17.47
C MET A 76 4.90 -16.43 17.08
N GLU A 77 6.18 -16.47 16.72
CA GLU A 77 6.94 -17.71 16.70
C GLU A 77 7.42 -18.03 18.13
N ASN A 78 7.26 -19.29 18.57
CA ASN A 78 7.75 -19.78 19.87
C ASN A 78 9.29 -19.89 19.91
N LEU A 79 9.99 -18.82 19.55
CA LEU A 79 11.45 -18.76 19.54
C LEU A 79 11.86 -17.52 20.31
N GLY A 80 12.50 -17.77 21.45
CA GLY A 80 12.93 -16.73 22.39
C GLY A 80 13.61 -15.55 21.69
N THR A 81 13.20 -14.38 22.14
CA THR A 81 13.77 -13.03 22.05
C THR A 81 13.15 -12.05 21.07
N TYR A 82 12.65 -12.42 19.88
CA TYR A 82 12.12 -11.41 18.93
C TYR A 82 11.01 -11.92 18.01
N VAL A 83 9.96 -11.10 17.88
CA VAL A 83 8.75 -11.42 17.11
C VAL A 83 8.67 -10.50 15.88
N PRO A 84 8.85 -11.01 14.65
CA PRO A 84 8.74 -10.20 13.45
C PRO A 84 7.28 -9.79 13.19
N MET A 85 7.08 -8.56 12.74
CA MET A 85 5.78 -8.14 12.21
C MET A 85 5.73 -8.44 10.72
N GLN A 86 4.69 -9.14 10.28
CA GLN A 86 4.40 -9.28 8.85
C GLN A 86 3.47 -8.16 8.41
N GLU A 87 3.82 -7.54 7.28
CA GLU A 87 2.99 -6.59 6.56
C GLU A 87 2.38 -7.32 5.38
N GLU A 88 1.07 -7.50 5.37
CA GLU A 88 0.36 -7.93 4.17
C GLU A 88 -0.03 -6.70 3.35
N VAL A 89 0.31 -6.69 2.06
CA VAL A 89 -0.17 -5.66 1.14
C VAL A 89 -1.61 -5.98 0.80
N ASN A 90 -2.54 -5.52 1.63
CA ASN A 90 -3.96 -5.51 1.27
C ASN A 90 -4.14 -4.61 0.04
N ARG A 91 -4.62 -5.18 -1.06
CA ARG A 91 -5.04 -4.45 -2.26
C ARG A 91 -6.55 -4.53 -2.36
N LEU A 92 -7.19 -3.40 -2.63
CA LEU A 92 -8.58 -3.39 -3.04
C LEU A 92 -8.62 -3.78 -4.52
N GLN A 93 -9.06 -5.00 -4.82
CA GLN A 93 -9.25 -5.44 -6.20
C GLN A 93 -10.71 -5.27 -6.57
N LEU A 94 -11.01 -4.22 -7.33
CA LEU A 94 -12.36 -3.88 -7.77
C LEU A 94 -12.34 -3.59 -9.27
N GLU A 95 -13.27 -4.21 -10.01
CA GLU A 95 -13.33 -4.06 -11.45
C GLU A 95 -13.63 -2.60 -11.83
N GLY A 96 -12.85 -2.05 -12.77
CA GLY A 96 -13.01 -0.66 -13.22
C GLY A 96 -12.60 0.40 -12.18
N PHE A 97 -11.87 0.01 -11.13
CA PHE A 97 -11.25 0.92 -10.18
C PHE A 97 -9.72 0.79 -10.23
N THR A 98 -9.02 1.90 -10.45
CA THR A 98 -7.55 1.96 -10.34
C THR A 98 -7.17 3.01 -9.31
N SER A 99 -6.45 2.60 -8.27
CA SER A 99 -6.03 3.55 -7.23
C SER A 99 -4.77 4.32 -7.63
N ILE A 100 -4.55 5.50 -7.01
CA ILE A 100 -3.27 6.20 -7.16
C ILE A 100 -2.08 5.38 -6.62
N TYR A 101 -2.33 4.48 -5.65
CA TYR A 101 -1.35 3.51 -5.20
C TYR A 101 -1.00 2.49 -6.29
N ASP A 102 -1.97 2.00 -7.07
CA ASP A 102 -1.72 1.09 -8.19
C ASP A 102 -0.91 1.77 -9.30
N ALA A 103 -1.23 3.03 -9.61
CA ALA A 103 -0.45 3.84 -10.56
C ALA A 103 1.01 4.01 -10.10
N TYR A 104 1.23 4.25 -8.81
CA TYR A 104 2.58 4.32 -8.23
C TYR A 104 3.32 2.98 -8.32
N GLU A 105 2.65 1.86 -8.06
CA GLU A 105 3.25 0.54 -8.20
C GLU A 105 3.66 0.23 -9.64
N GLU A 106 2.81 0.61 -10.61
CA GLU A 106 3.10 0.45 -12.03
C GLU A 106 4.30 1.30 -12.45
N ALA A 107 4.34 2.57 -12.02
CA ALA A 107 5.47 3.46 -12.27
C ALA A 107 6.80 2.85 -11.78
N LEU A 108 6.83 2.26 -10.59
CA LEU A 108 8.02 1.59 -10.06
C LEU A 108 8.37 0.28 -10.78
N ASN A 109 7.39 -0.44 -11.33
CA ASN A 109 7.64 -1.64 -12.15
C ASN A 109 8.31 -1.28 -13.47
N GLU A 110 7.95 -0.13 -14.04
CA GLU A 110 8.42 0.29 -15.36
C GLU A 110 9.61 1.25 -15.32
N ALA A 111 9.93 1.83 -14.16
CA ALA A 111 10.97 2.85 -13.97
C ALA A 111 12.26 2.53 -14.72
N ASP A 112 12.76 1.28 -14.62
CA ASP A 112 13.99 0.84 -15.27
C ASP A 112 14.04 1.06 -16.79
N ASN A 113 12.90 1.18 -17.47
CA ASN A 113 12.81 1.44 -18.91
C ASN A 113 12.95 2.92 -19.28
N TYR A 114 12.84 3.84 -18.32
CA TYR A 114 12.65 5.26 -18.58
C TYR A 114 13.80 6.17 -18.13
N TYR A 115 14.76 5.68 -17.32
CA TYR A 115 15.87 6.50 -16.81
C TYR A 115 17.16 6.43 -17.65
N ASP A 116 17.05 6.07 -18.93
CA ASP A 116 18.19 6.00 -19.84
C ASP A 116 18.50 7.34 -20.53
N SER A 117 17.52 8.23 -20.64
CA SER A 117 17.67 9.57 -21.24
C SER A 117 16.66 10.56 -20.68
N GLU A 118 16.92 11.87 -20.84
CA GLU A 118 15.97 12.92 -20.47
C GLU A 118 14.63 12.81 -21.22
N SER A 119 14.64 12.37 -22.49
CA SER A 119 13.43 12.20 -23.29
C SER A 119 12.54 11.09 -22.73
N HIS A 120 13.13 9.94 -22.41
CA HIS A 120 12.37 8.84 -21.80
C HIS A 120 11.85 9.24 -20.41
N TYR A 121 12.63 10.00 -19.63
CA TYR A 121 12.14 10.50 -18.35
C TYR A 121 10.95 11.46 -18.51
N ALA A 122 10.95 12.32 -19.54
CA ALA A 122 9.81 13.19 -19.84
C ALA A 122 8.55 12.37 -20.20
N GLU A 123 8.68 11.31 -21.00
CA GLU A 123 7.58 10.38 -21.32
C GLU A 123 7.03 9.69 -20.05
N PHE A 124 7.92 9.31 -19.13
CA PHE A 124 7.54 8.71 -17.86
C PHE A 124 6.72 9.66 -16.98
N LYS A 125 7.14 10.93 -16.88
CA LYS A 125 6.39 11.96 -16.15
C LYS A 125 5.03 12.23 -16.78
N GLU A 126 4.93 12.23 -18.10
CA GLU A 126 3.65 12.41 -18.80
C GLU A 126 2.72 11.22 -18.56
N LYS A 127 3.24 9.98 -18.64
CA LYS A 127 2.46 8.76 -18.38
C LYS A 127 1.92 8.71 -16.94
N TYR A 128 2.71 9.14 -15.97
CA TYR A 128 2.36 9.07 -14.54
C TYR A 128 2.14 10.46 -13.92
N ALA A 129 1.56 11.40 -14.67
CA ALA A 129 1.40 12.81 -14.27
C ALA A 129 0.59 13.03 -12.99
N SER A 130 -0.15 12.02 -12.51
CA SER A 130 -0.86 12.09 -11.24
C SER A 130 0.03 11.94 -10.01
N LEU A 131 1.24 11.39 -10.18
CA LEU A 131 2.24 11.20 -9.13
C LEU A 131 3.12 12.44 -8.94
N TYR A 132 3.94 12.43 -7.89
CA TYR A 132 4.84 13.54 -7.56
C TYR A 132 6.26 13.28 -8.06
N PHE A 133 6.81 14.25 -8.79
CA PHE A 133 8.19 14.26 -9.28
C PHE A 133 8.89 15.49 -8.72
N PRO A 134 9.70 15.36 -7.66
CA PRO A 134 10.31 16.52 -7.01
C PRO A 134 11.38 17.20 -7.86
N GLU A 135 12.11 16.42 -8.69
CA GLU A 135 13.25 16.90 -9.49
C GLU A 135 14.22 17.75 -8.65
N HIS A 136 14.50 17.28 -7.43
CA HIS A 136 15.31 17.99 -6.45
C HIS A 136 16.75 17.48 -6.53
N GLU A 137 17.67 18.36 -6.94
CA GLU A 137 19.08 18.02 -7.16
C GLU A 137 19.26 16.82 -8.12
N ASP A 138 19.75 15.68 -7.63
CA ASP A 138 19.92 14.45 -8.41
C ASP A 138 18.81 13.41 -8.17
N ASP A 139 17.77 13.75 -7.41
CA ASP A 139 16.60 12.91 -7.13
C ASP A 139 15.49 13.11 -8.17
N TYR A 140 15.48 12.21 -9.16
CA TYR A 140 14.50 12.17 -10.23
C TYR A 140 13.43 11.08 -9.98
N SER A 141 13.38 10.54 -8.77
CA SER A 141 12.43 9.50 -8.37
C SER A 141 10.96 9.93 -8.55
N VAL A 142 10.08 8.95 -8.66
CA VAL A 142 8.62 9.16 -8.63
C VAL A 142 8.09 8.89 -7.23
N TYR A 143 7.18 9.70 -6.70
CA TYR A 143 6.64 9.53 -5.35
C TYR A 143 5.12 9.49 -5.35
N LEU A 144 4.58 8.73 -4.41
CA LEU A 144 3.16 8.79 -4.08
C LEU A 144 2.84 10.18 -3.50
N PRO A 145 1.86 10.93 -4.04
CA PRO A 145 1.54 12.28 -3.55
C PRO A 145 0.62 12.27 -2.30
N VAL A 146 0.53 11.13 -1.62
CA VAL A 146 -0.32 10.88 -0.45
C VAL A 146 0.53 10.20 0.61
N SER A 147 0.61 10.78 1.80
CA SER A 147 1.50 10.31 2.87
C SER A 147 1.08 8.97 3.48
N ASP A 148 -0.22 8.71 3.56
CA ASP A 148 -0.77 7.44 4.02
C ASP A 148 -1.05 6.50 2.84
N ARG A 149 -0.29 5.38 2.79
CA ARG A 149 -0.42 4.37 1.74
C ARG A 149 -1.77 3.65 1.76
N ASN A 150 -2.44 3.55 2.90
CA ASN A 150 -3.78 2.94 2.98
C ASN A 150 -4.86 3.88 2.48
N VAL A 151 -4.73 5.19 2.76
CA VAL A 151 -5.55 6.22 2.11
C VAL A 151 -5.39 6.13 0.60
N ALA A 152 -4.14 6.11 0.10
CA ALA A 152 -3.86 6.07 -1.34
C ALA A 152 -4.46 4.87 -2.09
N LYS A 153 -4.67 3.73 -1.42
CA LYS A 153 -5.32 2.54 -2.01
C LYS A 153 -6.82 2.72 -2.24
N LEU A 154 -7.43 3.73 -1.61
CA LEU A 154 -8.86 4.01 -1.67
C LEU A 154 -9.19 5.26 -2.50
N LEU A 155 -8.18 5.95 -3.03
CA LEU A 155 -8.36 7.10 -3.92
C LEU A 155 -8.23 6.66 -5.36
N ASN A 156 -8.97 7.28 -6.27
CA ASN A 156 -8.74 7.08 -7.71
C ASN A 156 -7.35 7.57 -8.12
N VAL A 157 -6.99 7.38 -9.40
CA VAL A 157 -5.68 7.80 -9.94
C VAL A 157 -5.35 9.29 -9.75
N ASN A 158 -6.35 10.16 -9.60
CA ASN A 158 -6.18 11.59 -9.39
C ASN A 158 -5.99 11.98 -7.91
N GLY A 159 -6.11 11.02 -6.99
CA GLY A 159 -6.07 11.25 -5.54
C GLY A 159 -7.40 11.71 -4.97
N ASP A 160 -8.50 11.46 -5.67
CA ASP A 160 -9.85 11.87 -5.28
C ASP A 160 -10.66 10.72 -4.69
N VAL A 161 -11.57 11.07 -3.77
CA VAL A 161 -12.61 10.20 -3.21
C VAL A 161 -13.89 11.01 -3.03
N MET A 162 -15.06 10.39 -3.19
CA MET A 162 -16.34 11.02 -2.88
C MET A 162 -16.71 10.76 -1.42
N ILE A 163 -16.98 11.82 -0.66
CA ILE A 163 -17.46 11.75 0.73
C ILE A 163 -18.76 12.54 0.85
N GLY A 164 -19.85 11.84 1.14
CA GLY A 164 -21.20 12.39 1.02
C GLY A 164 -21.49 12.74 -0.44
N ASN A 165 -21.57 14.03 -0.74
CA ASN A 165 -21.77 14.55 -2.09
C ASN A 165 -20.61 15.44 -2.57
N GLU A 166 -19.45 15.38 -1.89
CA GLU A 166 -18.29 16.20 -2.17
C GLU A 166 -17.10 15.34 -2.64
N VAL A 167 -16.48 15.77 -3.74
CA VAL A 167 -15.21 15.19 -4.21
C VAL A 167 -14.09 15.85 -3.43
N ILE A 168 -13.29 15.04 -2.73
CA ILE A 168 -12.18 15.50 -1.90
C ILE A 168 -10.88 14.94 -2.46
N ASN A 169 -9.95 15.83 -2.81
CA ASN A 169 -8.59 15.45 -3.16
C ASN A 169 -7.75 15.28 -1.87
N MET A 170 -7.17 14.10 -1.70
CA MET A 170 -6.43 13.72 -0.49
C MET A 170 -4.91 13.76 -0.69
N LYS A 171 -4.41 14.38 -1.76
CA LYS A 171 -2.97 14.62 -1.91
C LYS A 171 -2.50 15.60 -0.85
N ASP A 172 -1.40 15.27 -0.19
CA ASP A 172 -0.82 16.05 0.91
C ASP A 172 0.70 16.18 0.83
N ILE A 173 1.32 15.64 -0.23
CA ILE A 173 2.75 15.79 -0.53
C ILE A 173 2.88 16.66 -1.78
N PHE A 174 3.38 17.89 -1.58
CA PHE A 174 3.59 18.87 -2.66
C PHE A 174 5.01 19.44 -2.71
N THR A 175 5.86 19.08 -1.73
CA THR A 175 7.22 19.60 -1.63
C THR A 175 8.20 18.49 -1.29
N TYR A 176 9.47 18.71 -1.64
CA TYR A 176 10.54 17.75 -1.34
C TYR A 176 10.78 17.63 0.17
N GLU A 177 10.66 18.73 0.92
CA GLU A 177 10.81 18.74 2.38
C GLU A 177 9.79 17.81 3.05
N LYS A 178 8.58 17.69 2.50
CA LYS A 178 7.60 16.75 3.02
C LYS A 178 8.04 15.30 2.85
N LEU A 179 8.68 14.97 1.73
CA LEU A 179 9.28 13.64 1.52
C LEU A 179 10.44 13.39 2.50
N VAL A 180 11.25 14.41 2.80
CA VAL A 180 12.33 14.33 3.80
C VAL A 180 11.75 14.05 5.19
N GLU A 181 10.70 14.78 5.60
CA GLU A 181 10.00 14.57 6.88
C GLU A 181 9.43 13.15 7.01
N LEU A 182 8.90 12.61 5.91
CA LEU A 182 8.37 11.24 5.85
C LEU A 182 9.48 10.18 5.78
N GLY A 183 10.74 10.59 5.60
CA GLY A 183 11.88 9.69 5.47
C GLY A 183 11.93 8.92 4.14
N GLU A 184 11.13 9.34 3.15
CA GLU A 184 11.01 8.70 1.83
C GLU A 184 12.18 9.07 0.91
N THR A 185 12.90 10.18 1.17
CA THR A 185 14.10 10.56 0.42
C THR A 185 15.35 9.88 0.96
N MET A 186 16.38 9.86 0.12
CA MET A 186 17.70 9.36 0.46
C MET A 186 18.72 10.47 0.18
N THR A 187 18.65 11.54 0.98
CA THR A 187 19.59 12.67 0.92
C THR A 187 20.99 12.22 1.33
N ASP A 188 22.00 12.72 0.63
CA ASP A 188 23.42 12.47 0.93
C ASP A 188 23.93 13.30 2.14
N ASP A 189 23.10 14.22 2.66
CA ASP A 189 23.46 15.10 3.77
C ASP A 189 23.73 14.36 5.08
N GLY A 190 24.94 14.53 5.59
CA GLY A 190 25.40 13.95 6.86
C GLY A 190 25.96 12.53 6.75
N ILE A 191 26.14 12.02 5.53
CA ILE A 191 26.59 10.65 5.26
C ILE A 191 28.06 10.65 4.83
N SER A 192 28.94 9.93 5.54
CA SER A 192 30.28 9.67 5.03
C SER A 192 30.22 8.66 3.88
N THR A 193 30.71 9.06 2.71
CA THR A 193 30.94 8.15 1.58
C THR A 193 32.09 7.22 1.92
N LEU A 194 31.81 6.14 2.66
CA LEU A 194 32.82 5.13 2.96
C LEU A 194 32.78 4.04 1.88
N ASP A 195 33.75 4.12 0.96
CA ASP A 195 34.31 2.94 0.31
C ASP A 195 34.93 2.05 1.40
N TYR A 196 34.24 1.05 2.01
CA TYR A 196 34.96 -0.01 2.74
C TYR A 196 34.20 -1.28 3.21
N THR A 197 35.04 -2.26 3.59
CA THR A 197 34.85 -3.64 4.06
C THR A 197 34.91 -3.78 5.62
N GLY A 198 33.88 -3.41 6.38
CA GLY A 198 33.92 -3.53 7.85
C GLY A 198 32.57 -3.48 8.59
N ASP A 199 32.53 -4.06 9.79
CA ASP A 199 31.36 -4.20 10.68
C ASP A 199 30.93 -2.87 11.33
N TYR A 200 29.68 -2.43 11.11
CA TYR A 200 29.13 -1.22 11.75
C TYR A 200 28.67 -1.49 13.19
N LEU A 201 28.91 -0.59 14.14
CA LEU A 201 28.41 -0.63 15.53
C LEU A 201 27.56 0.61 15.81
N ASN A 202 26.37 0.42 16.38
CA ASN A 202 25.49 1.46 16.94
C ASN A 202 25.33 2.74 16.11
N GLY A 203 24.36 2.74 15.20
CA GLY A 203 23.66 3.98 14.88
C GLY A 203 23.46 4.33 13.41
N THR A 204 24.23 3.80 12.44
CA THR A 204 23.87 3.87 11.00
C THR A 204 24.90 3.14 10.14
N PRO A 205 24.49 2.29 9.17
CA PRO A 205 25.27 2.15 7.95
C PRO A 205 24.93 3.30 6.99
N GLU A 206 25.88 4.23 6.94
CA GLU A 206 25.95 5.31 5.96
C GLU A 206 26.11 4.72 4.55
N LEU A 207 25.38 5.34 3.63
CA LEU A 207 25.22 5.01 2.22
C LEU A 207 26.36 4.18 1.63
N LYS A 208 26.08 2.91 1.33
CA LYS A 208 26.97 2.16 0.44
C LYS A 208 26.65 2.59 -0.98
N ASN A 209 27.66 3.05 -1.73
CA ASN A 209 27.54 3.39 -3.13
C ASN A 209 28.35 2.38 -3.96
N GLY A 210 27.66 1.62 -4.82
CA GLY A 210 28.23 0.65 -5.75
C GLY A 210 28.23 1.16 -7.19
N GLY A 211 28.57 2.44 -7.40
CA GLY A 211 28.54 3.10 -8.71
C GLY A 211 27.14 3.55 -9.09
N ASP A 212 26.32 2.63 -9.58
CA ASP A 212 24.95 2.89 -10.05
C ASP A 212 23.89 2.42 -9.05
N ARG A 213 24.29 2.10 -7.82
CA ARG A 213 23.42 1.61 -6.74
C ARG A 213 23.79 2.26 -5.41
N LYS A 214 22.79 2.68 -4.66
CA LYS A 214 22.92 3.23 -3.30
C LYS A 214 22.07 2.40 -2.32
N LEU A 215 22.56 2.21 -1.10
CA LEU A 215 21.86 1.51 -0.02
C LEU A 215 22.11 2.24 1.30
N ARG A 216 21.03 2.58 2.02
CA ARG A 216 21.04 3.19 3.36
C ARG A 216 20.35 2.24 4.34
N ILE A 217 20.91 2.08 5.54
CA ILE A 217 20.28 1.31 6.62
C ILE A 217 20.18 2.22 7.85
N ARG A 218 18.99 2.35 8.42
CA ARG A 218 18.73 3.06 9.68
C ARG A 218 18.14 2.09 10.69
N VAL A 219 18.55 2.22 11.94
CA VAL A 219 17.96 1.43 13.03
C VAL A 219 17.49 2.36 14.12
N TYR A 220 16.22 2.27 14.49
CA TYR A 220 15.59 3.13 15.48
C TYR A 220 14.43 2.41 16.16
N THR A 221 13.92 2.98 17.25
CA THR A 221 12.68 2.52 17.88
C THR A 221 11.54 3.51 17.68
N LYS A 222 10.32 3.00 17.71
CA LYS A 222 9.10 3.81 17.74
C LYS A 222 8.04 3.18 18.66
N PRO A 223 7.07 3.95 19.16
CA PRO A 223 5.94 3.40 19.91
C PRO A 223 5.23 2.29 19.11
N GLY A 224 4.87 1.20 19.78
CA GLY A 224 4.08 0.14 19.18
C GLY A 224 2.57 0.41 19.21
N SER A 225 1.81 -0.44 18.50
CA SER A 225 0.34 -0.54 18.58
C SER A 225 -0.07 -1.92 19.12
N ASP A 226 -1.35 -2.09 19.46
CA ASP A 226 -1.96 -3.41 19.69
C ASP A 226 -1.27 -4.28 20.77
N GLY A 227 -0.92 -3.65 21.90
CA GLY A 227 -0.29 -4.34 23.03
C GLY A 227 1.23 -4.49 22.91
N VAL A 228 1.84 -3.94 21.85
CA VAL A 228 3.30 -3.79 21.74
C VAL A 228 3.71 -2.44 22.31
N GLY A 229 4.62 -2.45 23.30
CA GLY A 229 5.12 -1.21 23.91
C GLY A 229 6.00 -0.40 22.94
N GLU A 230 6.97 -1.06 22.32
CA GLU A 230 7.96 -0.43 21.43
C GLU A 230 8.29 -1.38 20.28
N ILE A 231 8.53 -0.82 19.09
CA ILE A 231 8.94 -1.54 17.89
C ILE A 231 10.36 -1.11 17.54
N VAL A 232 11.26 -2.08 17.35
CA VAL A 232 12.57 -1.86 16.73
C VAL A 232 12.37 -1.93 15.22
N VAL A 233 12.85 -0.92 14.49
CA VAL A 233 12.76 -0.81 13.04
C VAL A 233 14.16 -0.82 12.45
N VAL A 234 14.42 -1.75 11.54
CA VAL A 234 15.54 -1.70 10.59
C VAL A 234 14.97 -1.21 9.27
N ASP A 235 15.14 0.07 8.98
CA ASP A 235 14.72 0.72 7.74
C ASP A 235 15.85 0.62 6.70
N VAL A 236 15.52 0.07 5.54
CA VAL A 236 16.47 -0.16 4.45
C VAL A 236 15.99 0.58 3.21
N SER A 237 16.66 1.67 2.84
CA SER A 237 16.34 2.42 1.61
C SER A 237 17.40 2.17 0.54
N PHE A 238 17.01 2.14 -0.73
CA PHE A 238 17.96 1.94 -1.82
C PHE A 238 17.56 2.72 -3.08
N ARG A 239 18.55 3.06 -3.92
CA ARG A 239 18.34 3.75 -5.20
C ARG A 239 19.21 3.18 -6.30
N LYS A 240 18.82 3.50 -7.53
CA LYS A 240 19.55 3.18 -8.75
C LYS A 240 19.87 4.46 -9.52
N LYS A 241 21.04 4.48 -10.17
CA LYS A 241 21.45 5.56 -11.06
C LYS A 241 21.11 5.21 -12.51
N GLY A 242 20.45 6.12 -13.22
CA GLY A 242 20.14 6.01 -14.64
C GLY A 242 21.33 6.32 -15.52
N ALA A 243 21.22 6.02 -16.82
CA ALA A 243 22.31 6.21 -17.77
C ALA A 243 22.67 7.70 -17.99
N PHE A 244 21.74 8.63 -17.74
CA PHE A 244 21.99 10.07 -17.79
C PHE A 244 22.43 10.68 -16.45
N GLY A 245 22.65 9.84 -15.42
CA GLY A 245 23.27 10.26 -14.16
C GLY A 245 22.32 10.68 -13.05
N ALA A 246 21.00 10.59 -13.24
CA ALA A 246 20.02 10.83 -12.18
C ALA A 246 19.77 9.59 -11.31
N TRP A 247 19.45 9.81 -10.02
CA TRP A 247 19.01 8.75 -9.13
C TRP A 247 17.50 8.63 -9.14
N TYR A 248 17.02 7.40 -9.04
CA TYR A 248 15.60 7.09 -8.99
C TYR A 248 15.30 5.90 -8.08
N ASN A 249 14.06 5.86 -7.62
CA ASN A 249 13.49 4.73 -6.92
C ASN A 249 13.00 3.65 -7.89
N TYR A 250 13.13 2.40 -7.48
CA TYR A 250 12.75 1.25 -8.28
C TYR A 250 12.38 0.10 -7.35
N LYS A 251 11.76 -0.97 -7.90
CA LYS A 251 11.49 -2.16 -7.11
C LYS A 251 12.71 -3.06 -6.98
N SER A 252 12.98 -3.54 -5.77
CA SER A 252 14.03 -4.52 -5.56
C SER A 252 13.73 -5.43 -4.38
N THR A 253 14.69 -6.30 -4.09
CA THR A 253 14.65 -7.28 -3.01
C THR A 253 15.71 -6.96 -1.99
N THR A 254 15.34 -7.03 -0.71
CA THR A 254 16.32 -7.09 0.38
C THR A 254 16.04 -8.29 1.28
N THR A 255 17.10 -8.82 1.88
CA THR A 255 17.03 -9.84 2.94
C THR A 255 17.75 -9.30 4.16
N LEU A 256 17.03 -9.15 5.28
CA LEU A 256 17.63 -8.94 6.58
C LEU A 256 17.96 -10.30 7.18
N GLY A 257 19.20 -10.53 7.56
CA GLY A 257 19.60 -11.74 8.29
C GLY A 257 20.30 -11.42 9.61
N SER A 258 20.32 -12.39 10.50
CA SER A 258 21.07 -12.35 11.76
C SER A 258 22.25 -13.31 11.70
N ALA A 259 23.30 -13.03 12.47
CA ALA A 259 24.41 -13.96 12.68
C ALA A 259 23.95 -15.29 13.28
N SER A 260 22.79 -15.32 13.95
CA SER A 260 22.14 -16.53 14.48
C SER A 260 21.51 -17.43 13.40
N GLY A 261 21.44 -16.99 12.15
CA GLY A 261 20.95 -17.77 11.01
C GLY A 261 19.49 -17.53 10.63
N LYS A 262 18.75 -16.67 11.36
CA LYS A 262 17.41 -16.23 10.94
C LYS A 262 17.50 -15.20 9.82
N SER A 263 16.55 -15.21 8.89
CA SER A 263 16.44 -14.20 7.84
C SER A 263 14.99 -13.88 7.46
N TRP A 264 14.79 -12.66 6.98
CA TRP A 264 13.51 -12.10 6.56
C TRP A 264 13.70 -11.40 5.21
N LYS A 265 12.86 -11.74 4.25
CA LYS A 265 12.91 -11.21 2.88
C LYS A 265 11.78 -10.21 2.67
N LYS A 266 12.08 -9.11 1.98
CA LYS A 266 11.09 -8.16 1.47
C LYS A 266 11.37 -7.89 0.01
N ASP A 267 10.29 -7.80 -0.76
CA ASP A 267 10.26 -7.47 -2.17
C ASP A 267 9.28 -6.31 -2.35
N GLY A 268 9.64 -5.29 -3.12
CA GLY A 268 8.76 -4.15 -3.29
C GLY A 268 9.52 -2.86 -3.51
N PHE A 269 9.02 -1.79 -2.92
CA PHE A 269 9.47 -0.42 -3.16
C PHE A 269 10.90 -0.18 -2.70
N SER A 270 11.43 0.98 -3.09
CA SER A 270 12.78 1.43 -2.78
C SER A 270 13.11 1.69 -1.29
N SER A 271 12.23 1.25 -0.38
CA SER A 271 12.47 1.19 1.05
C SER A 271 11.73 0.01 1.68
N HIS A 272 12.40 -0.70 2.59
CA HIS A 272 11.88 -1.86 3.30
C HIS A 272 12.12 -1.71 4.81
N ASP A 273 11.04 -1.63 5.57
CA ASP A 273 11.09 -1.61 7.04
C ASP A 273 10.98 -3.03 7.60
N TYR A 274 12.01 -3.52 8.28
CA TYR A 274 11.88 -4.74 9.08
C TYR A 274 11.56 -4.36 10.52
N LYS A 275 10.41 -4.83 11.00
CA LYS A 275 9.84 -4.41 12.29
C LYS A 275 9.82 -5.60 13.25
N PHE A 276 10.32 -5.35 14.46
CA PHE A 276 10.38 -6.34 15.54
C PHE A 276 9.71 -5.76 16.79
N ALA A 277 8.77 -6.49 17.37
CA ALA A 277 8.21 -6.11 18.66
C ALA A 277 9.29 -6.25 19.75
N ARG A 278 9.49 -5.20 20.55
CA ARG A 278 10.45 -5.24 21.66
C ARG A 278 9.90 -6.05 22.82
N GLU A 279 10.71 -6.98 23.33
CA GLU A 279 10.37 -7.73 24.53
C GLU A 279 10.57 -6.92 25.81
N TYR A 280 9.73 -7.18 26.81
CA TYR A 280 9.82 -6.57 28.14
C TYR A 280 9.93 -7.65 29.22
N ARG A 281 10.82 -7.45 30.19
CA ARG A 281 10.94 -8.32 31.38
C ARG A 281 10.84 -7.47 32.64
N GLY A 282 9.83 -7.77 33.47
CA GLY A 282 9.58 -6.99 34.69
C GLY A 282 9.29 -5.51 34.42
N GLY A 283 8.64 -5.20 33.29
CA GLY A 283 8.32 -3.83 32.89
C GLY A 283 9.48 -3.03 32.29
N LYS A 284 10.65 -3.64 32.10
CA LYS A 284 11.80 -3.00 31.45
C LYS A 284 12.01 -3.55 30.05
N PRO A 285 12.32 -2.70 29.05
CA PRO A 285 12.69 -3.16 27.71
C PRO A 285 13.94 -4.03 27.79
N LEU A 286 13.91 -5.18 27.12
CA LEU A 286 15.11 -5.97 26.87
C LEU A 286 15.89 -5.32 25.74
N GLN A 287 17.20 -5.19 25.93
CA GLN A 287 18.12 -4.64 24.94
C GLN A 287 18.17 -5.56 23.72
N PHE A 288 18.00 -4.99 22.53
CA PHE A 288 18.15 -5.67 21.26
C PHE A 288 19.63 -5.58 20.86
N ILE A 289 20.40 -6.64 21.14
CA ILE A 289 21.78 -6.76 20.68
C ILE A 289 21.89 -7.92 19.70
N ASP A 290 22.19 -7.62 18.44
CA ASP A 290 22.49 -8.65 17.43
C ASP A 290 23.42 -8.12 16.33
N ARG A 291 24.23 -9.01 15.74
CA ARG A 291 24.96 -8.71 14.50
C ARG A 291 24.10 -9.16 13.34
N MET A 292 23.60 -8.20 12.58
CA MET A 292 22.71 -8.40 11.45
C MET A 292 23.42 -8.13 10.12
N TYR A 293 22.75 -8.45 9.02
CA TYR A 293 23.18 -8.07 7.69
C TYR A 293 22.00 -7.77 6.77
N ILE A 294 22.21 -6.89 5.79
CA ILE A 294 21.33 -6.75 4.63
C ILE A 294 22.01 -7.37 3.41
N GLU A 295 21.33 -8.29 2.74
CA GLU A 295 21.60 -8.64 1.35
C GLU A 295 20.67 -7.82 0.46
N TYR A 296 21.25 -7.02 -0.45
CA TYR A 296 20.50 -6.23 -1.41
C TYR A 296 20.76 -6.74 -2.82
N GLN A 297 19.70 -7.02 -3.57
CA GLN A 297 19.81 -7.52 -4.94
C GLN A 297 20.60 -6.59 -5.86
N GLY A 298 20.49 -5.26 -5.67
CA GLY A 298 21.26 -4.28 -6.44
C GLY A 298 22.78 -4.43 -6.28
N PHE A 299 23.25 -4.91 -5.12
CA PHE A 299 24.66 -5.27 -4.89
C PHE A 299 24.95 -6.75 -5.15
N ARG A 300 24.18 -7.41 -6.02
CA ARG A 300 24.38 -8.81 -6.41
C ARG A 300 24.38 -9.77 -5.20
N GLY A 301 23.62 -9.44 -4.15
CA GLY A 301 23.50 -10.24 -2.94
C GLY A 301 24.69 -10.15 -1.98
N GLU A 302 25.55 -9.14 -2.13
CA GLU A 302 26.57 -8.86 -1.13
C GLU A 302 25.94 -8.52 0.23
N LYS A 303 26.49 -9.11 1.30
CA LYS A 303 26.06 -8.87 2.68
C LYS A 303 26.70 -7.61 3.23
N VAL A 304 25.86 -6.66 3.66
CA VAL A 304 26.27 -5.48 4.42
C VAL A 304 25.97 -5.74 5.89
N PHE A 305 27.01 -6.03 6.69
CA PHE A 305 26.88 -6.37 8.10
C PHE A 305 26.82 -5.14 9.00
N PHE A 306 25.95 -5.14 10.00
CA PHE A 306 25.80 -4.09 10.99
C PHE A 306 25.38 -4.67 12.33
N ASN A 307 25.77 -4.03 13.43
CA ASN A 307 25.30 -4.38 14.76
C ASN A 307 24.12 -3.50 15.13
N VAL A 308 23.10 -4.12 15.70
CA VAL A 308 22.03 -3.42 16.39
C VAL A 308 22.32 -3.54 17.87
N ASP A 309 22.36 -2.40 18.57
CA ASP A 309 22.35 -2.33 20.02
C ASP A 309 21.50 -1.11 20.46
N ILE A 310 20.22 -1.38 20.76
CA ILE A 310 19.18 -0.43 21.17
C ILE A 310 18.38 -1.03 22.32
#